data_AF-A0A367K417-F1
#
_entry.id   AF-A0A367K417-F1
#
_cell.length_a   1.000
_cell.length_b   1.000
_cell.length_c   1.000
_cell.angle_alpha   90.00
_cell.angle_beta   90.00
_cell.angle_gamma   90.00
#
_symmetry.space_group_name_H-M   'P 1'
#
loop_
_entity.id
_entity.type
_entity.pdbx_description
1 polymer ?
#
loop_
_entity_poly.entity_id
_entity_poly.type
_entity_poly.pdbx_seq_one_letter_code
_entity_poly.pdbx_strand_id
1 'polypeptide(L)'
;MSDIEEYQPLFGQKKNKRSTLQKYGYYIATGVVLFTASLFLGHFVYESNVQLDSPVEFVGHIAKGTKGAVAVEAEQCSNIGVEILKKGGNAVDAAIASTLCIGVIDTFATGIGG
;
A
#
# COMPACT_ATOMS: atom_id res chain seq x y z
N MET A 1 -37.52 -72.20 2.81
CA MET A 1 -36.15 -71.69 2.64
C MET A 1 -36.13 -70.93 1.33
N SER A 2 -36.43 -69.63 1.27
CA SER A 2 -35.60 -68.50 1.76
C SER A 2 -34.28 -68.49 0.97
N ASP A 3 -33.88 -67.49 0.20
CA ASP A 3 -34.08 -66.03 0.23
C ASP A 3 -33.88 -65.49 -1.21
N ILE A 4 -34.57 -64.42 -1.62
CA ILE A 4 -34.01 -63.07 -1.94
C ILE A 4 -32.88 -63.17 -3.02
N GLU A 5 -33.03 -62.61 -4.22
CA GLU A 5 -32.76 -61.18 -4.40
C GLU A 5 -33.34 -60.67 -5.73
N GLU A 6 -34.32 -59.79 -5.59
CA GLU A 6 -34.68 -58.81 -6.60
C GLU A 6 -33.53 -57.83 -6.77
N TYR A 7 -32.75 -57.96 -7.85
CA TYR A 7 -31.82 -56.91 -8.26
C TYR A 7 -32.36 -56.21 -9.51
N GLN A 8 -33.04 -55.10 -9.22
CA GLN A 8 -33.48 -54.07 -10.16
C GLN A 8 -32.30 -53.57 -11.02
N PRO A 9 -32.57 -53.08 -12.25
CA PRO A 9 -31.53 -52.66 -13.18
C PRO A 9 -30.69 -51.51 -12.61
N LEU A 10 -29.36 -51.60 -12.80
CA LEU A 10 -28.43 -50.50 -12.57
C LEU A 10 -28.79 -49.34 -13.51
N PHE A 11 -29.67 -48.44 -13.04
CA PHE A 11 -29.83 -47.12 -13.62
C PHE A 11 -28.50 -46.38 -13.51
N GLY A 12 -27.82 -46.24 -14.65
CA GLY A 12 -26.61 -45.45 -14.82
C GLY A 12 -26.78 -44.04 -14.27
N GLN A 13 -26.11 -43.79 -13.15
CA GLN A 13 -26.01 -42.46 -12.52
C GLN A 13 -25.12 -41.55 -13.39
N LYS A 14 -25.66 -40.97 -14.47
CA LYS A 14 -25.01 -39.84 -15.16
C LYS A 14 -25.21 -38.54 -14.36
N LYS A 15 -24.73 -38.54 -13.11
CA LYS A 15 -24.85 -37.39 -12.21
C LYS A 15 -23.80 -36.31 -12.57
N ASN A 16 -24.31 -35.13 -12.88
CA ASN A 16 -23.80 -33.87 -12.34
C ASN A 16 -22.36 -33.41 -12.66
N LYS A 17 -21.84 -33.69 -13.86
CA LYS A 17 -20.56 -33.11 -14.34
C LYS A 17 -20.74 -31.69 -14.93
N ARG A 18 -21.95 -31.36 -15.39
CA ARG A 18 -22.31 -30.08 -16.01
C ARG A 18 -22.43 -28.92 -15.00
N SER A 19 -22.90 -29.16 -13.77
CA SER A 19 -23.03 -28.09 -12.77
C SER A 19 -21.70 -27.68 -12.15
N THR A 20 -20.75 -28.61 -11.96
CA THR A 20 -19.41 -28.30 -11.45
C THR A 20 -18.62 -27.45 -12.45
N LEU A 21 -18.70 -27.76 -13.76
CA LEU A 21 -18.10 -26.94 -14.81
C LEU A 21 -18.75 -25.55 -14.92
N GLN A 22 -20.06 -25.44 -14.72
CA GLN A 22 -20.76 -24.16 -14.64
C GLN A 22 -20.34 -23.33 -13.41
N LYS A 23 -20.10 -23.97 -12.26
CA LYS A 23 -19.60 -23.30 -11.05
C LYS A 23 -18.21 -22.69 -11.28
N TYR A 24 -17.27 -23.45 -11.87
CA TYR A 24 -15.94 -22.94 -12.20
C TYR A 24 -16.00 -21.78 -13.21
N GLY A 25 -16.86 -21.87 -14.22
CA GLY A 25 -17.08 -20.76 -15.17
C GLY A 25 -17.62 -19.50 -14.49
N TYR A 26 -18.57 -19.65 -13.56
CA TYR A 26 -19.10 -18.54 -12.76
C TYR A 26 -18.02 -17.92 -11.87
N TYR A 27 -17.22 -18.72 -11.16
CA TYR A 27 -16.13 -18.20 -10.32
C TYR A 27 -15.09 -17.42 -11.12
N ILE A 28 -14.69 -17.94 -12.29
CA ILE A 28 -13.75 -17.25 -13.18
C ILE A 28 -14.35 -15.92 -13.66
N ALA A 29 -15.61 -15.93 -14.10
CA ALA A 29 -16.30 -14.71 -14.53
C ALA A 29 -16.40 -13.68 -13.39
N THR A 30 -16.77 -14.10 -12.18
CA THR A 30 -16.82 -13.20 -11.01
C THR A 30 -15.44 -12.66 -10.63
N GLY A 31 -14.39 -13.50 -10.71
CA GLY A 31 -13.03 -13.09 -10.41
C GLY A 31 -12.50 -12.04 -11.40
N VAL A 32 -12.77 -12.22 -12.70
CA VAL A 32 -12.40 -11.27 -13.74
C VAL A 32 -13.12 -9.93 -13.54
N VAL A 33 -14.42 -9.96 -13.26
CA VAL A 33 -15.21 -8.73 -13.02
C VAL A 33 -14.73 -7.97 -11.79
N LEU A 34 -14.42 -8.67 -10.70
CA LEU A 34 -13.91 -8.03 -9.49
C LEU A 34 -12.52 -7.43 -9.73
N PHE A 35 -11.64 -8.13 -10.44
CA PHE A 35 -10.31 -7.63 -10.76
C PHE A 35 -10.34 -6.39 -11.65
N THR A 36 -11.18 -6.37 -12.68
CA THR A 36 -11.32 -5.19 -13.55
C THR A 36 -11.99 -4.02 -12.83
N ALA A 37 -12.97 -4.28 -11.96
CA ALA A 37 -13.58 -3.24 -11.11
C ALA A 37 -12.56 -2.62 -10.14
N SER A 38 -11.68 -3.44 -9.53
CA SER A 38 -10.61 -2.95 -8.65
C SER A 38 -9.57 -2.12 -9.41
N LEU A 39 -9.19 -2.51 -10.62
CA LEU A 39 -8.27 -1.73 -11.45
C LEU A 39 -8.89 -0.40 -11.90
N PHE A 40 -10.17 -0.41 -12.28
CA PHE A 40 -10.88 0.81 -12.71
C PHE A 40 -11.11 1.78 -11.55
N LEU A 41 -11.54 1.28 -10.38
CA LEU A 41 -11.65 2.08 -9.15
C LEU A 41 -10.28 2.60 -8.72
N GLY A 42 -9.24 1.76 -8.78
CA GLY A 42 -7.87 2.16 -8.50
C GLY A 42 -7.40 3.29 -9.41
N HIS A 43 -7.64 3.19 -10.72
CA HIS A 43 -7.29 4.24 -11.69
C HIS A 43 -8.10 5.52 -11.47
N PHE A 44 -9.41 5.41 -11.24
CA PHE A 44 -10.30 6.55 -10.99
C PHE A 44 -9.94 7.29 -9.68
N VAL A 45 -9.61 6.55 -8.63
CA VAL A 45 -9.09 7.11 -7.37
C VAL A 45 -7.70 7.70 -7.60
N TYR A 46 -6.83 7.04 -8.35
CA TYR A 46 -5.47 7.54 -8.63
C TYR A 46 -5.50 8.88 -9.38
N GLU A 47 -6.34 8.99 -10.41
CA GLU A 47 -6.43 10.17 -11.26
C GLU A 47 -7.16 11.34 -10.59
N SER A 48 -7.99 11.08 -9.58
CA SER A 48 -8.59 12.14 -8.75
C SER A 48 -7.66 12.67 -7.65
N ASN A 49 -6.50 12.06 -7.40
CA ASN A 49 -5.60 12.41 -6.30
C ASN A 49 -4.32 13.17 -6.70
N VAL A 50 -4.10 13.50 -7.98
CA VAL A 50 -2.89 14.22 -8.40
C VAL A 50 -3.23 15.51 -9.12
N GLN A 51 -3.66 16.49 -8.35
CA GLN A 51 -3.55 17.90 -8.73
C GLN A 51 -3.07 18.68 -7.50
N LEU A 52 -1.75 18.67 -7.27
CA LEU A 52 -1.11 19.65 -6.38
C LEU A 52 -0.93 20.97 -7.15
N ASP A 53 -2.03 21.56 -7.61
CA ASP A 53 -2.01 22.91 -8.17
C ASP A 53 -2.48 23.86 -7.07
N SER A 54 -1.53 24.34 -6.27
CA SER A 54 -1.80 25.39 -5.29
C SER A 54 -1.80 26.74 -6.03
N PRO A 55 -2.91 27.51 -6.04
CA PRO A 55 -2.97 28.83 -6.68
C PRO A 55 -2.24 29.93 -5.87
N VAL A 56 -1.20 29.56 -5.12
CA VAL A 56 -0.36 30.50 -4.38
C VAL A 56 0.97 30.55 -5.10
N GLU A 57 1.34 31.72 -5.61
CA GLU A 57 2.70 31.97 -6.10
C GLU A 57 3.65 31.76 -4.91
N PHE A 58 4.19 30.55 -4.80
CA PHE A 58 5.10 30.19 -3.73
C PHE A 58 6.38 31.01 -3.90
N VAL A 59 6.51 32.10 -3.13
CA VAL A 59 7.72 32.93 -3.06
C VAL A 59 8.77 32.22 -2.19
N GLY A 60 9.09 30.97 -2.54
CA GLY A 60 10.08 30.16 -1.85
C GLY A 60 10.91 29.37 -2.84
N HIS A 61 12.16 29.11 -2.48
CA HIS A 61 13.06 28.33 -3.31
C HIS A 61 12.78 26.84 -3.10
N ILE A 62 12.48 26.10 -4.17
CA ILE A 62 12.33 24.64 -4.09
C ILE A 62 13.71 24.01 -3.88
N ALA A 63 13.97 23.55 -2.67
CA ALA A 63 15.17 22.79 -2.35
C ALA A 63 15.11 21.42 -3.04
N LYS A 64 16.19 21.05 -3.75
CA LYS A 64 16.31 19.76 -4.46
C LYS A 64 17.57 19.03 -4.01
N GLY A 65 17.44 17.73 -3.72
CA GLY A 65 18.56 16.85 -3.39
C GLY A 65 18.50 15.57 -4.22
N THR A 66 19.59 15.24 -4.92
CA THR A 66 19.65 14.05 -5.79
C THR A 66 19.87 12.73 -5.02
N LYS A 67 20.44 12.81 -3.82
CA LYS A 67 20.74 11.65 -2.97
C LYS A 67 19.87 11.56 -1.71
N GLY A 68 19.13 12.63 -1.42
CA GLY A 68 18.32 12.76 -0.22
C GLY A 68 18.13 14.23 0.16
N ALA A 69 17.13 14.48 0.98
CA ALA A 69 16.82 15.79 1.56
C ALA A 69 16.28 15.58 2.98
N VAL A 70 16.49 16.56 3.84
CA VAL A 70 15.95 16.59 5.21
C VAL A 70 15.35 17.96 5.43
N ALA A 71 14.15 18.00 6.01
CA ALA A 71 13.44 19.22 6.33
C ALA A 71 12.87 19.12 7.74
N VAL A 72 13.29 20.04 8.61
CA VAL A 72 12.77 20.25 9.98
C VAL A 72 12.74 21.74 10.27
N GLU A 73 12.08 22.15 11.36
CA GLU A 73 11.82 23.58 11.67
C GLU A 73 13.07 24.43 11.92
N ALA A 74 14.18 23.79 12.33
CA ALA A 74 15.47 24.44 12.52
C ALA A 74 16.48 24.09 11.42
N GLU A 75 17.07 25.11 10.79
CA GLU A 75 18.07 24.96 9.72
C GLU A 75 19.25 24.07 10.16
N GLN A 76 19.75 24.28 11.38
CA GLN A 76 20.88 23.55 11.96
C GLN A 76 20.58 22.03 12.05
N CYS A 77 19.36 21.68 12.46
CA CYS A 77 18.94 20.28 12.56
C CYS A 77 18.72 19.64 11.19
N SER A 78 18.23 20.40 10.20
CA SER A 78 18.17 19.94 8.81
C SER A 78 19.57 19.63 8.26
N ASN A 79 20.54 20.51 8.54
CA ASN A 79 21.94 20.32 8.15
C ASN A 79 22.57 19.09 8.81
N ILE A 80 22.30 18.85 10.11
CA ILE A 80 22.74 17.64 10.82
C ILE A 80 22.17 16.38 10.17
N GLY A 81 20.87 16.34 9.87
CA GLY A 81 20.27 15.21 9.15
C GLY A 81 20.91 14.98 7.78
N VAL A 82 21.19 16.05 7.03
CA VAL A 82 21.91 15.96 5.74
C VAL A 82 23.34 15.43 5.91
N GLU A 83 24.04 15.79 6.99
CA GLU A 83 25.35 15.21 7.29
C GLU A 83 25.29 13.71 7.57
N ILE A 84 24.25 13.25 8.27
CA ILE A 84 24.06 11.81 8.52
C ILE A 84 23.82 11.06 7.21
N LEU A 85 22.99 11.60 6.31
CA LEU A 85 22.85 11.05 4.96
C LEU A 85 24.18 11.01 4.20
N LYS A 86 24.98 12.09 4.28
CA LYS A 86 26.32 12.15 3.66
C LYS A 86 27.30 11.15 4.24
N LYS A 87 27.17 10.81 5.54
CA LYS A 87 27.97 9.79 6.23
C LYS A 87 27.54 8.35 5.89
N GLY A 88 26.54 8.17 5.02
CA GLY A 88 26.03 6.87 4.62
C GLY A 88 24.90 6.34 5.51
N GLY A 89 24.37 7.16 6.42
CA GLY A 89 23.16 6.86 7.16
C GLY A 89 21.93 6.83 6.25
N ASN A 90 20.94 6.05 6.64
CA ASN A 90 19.67 5.97 5.93
C ASN A 90 18.71 7.10 6.36
N ALA A 91 17.50 7.11 5.79
CA ALA A 91 16.48 8.10 6.13
C ALA A 91 16.07 8.09 7.61
N VAL A 92 16.06 6.91 8.25
CA VAL A 92 15.75 6.75 9.68
C VAL A 92 16.86 7.32 10.55
N ASP A 93 18.13 7.08 10.22
CA ASP A 93 19.28 7.64 10.94
C ASP A 93 19.25 9.18 10.88
N ALA A 94 18.98 9.73 9.69
CA ALA A 94 18.86 11.17 9.49
C ALA A 94 17.67 11.76 10.26
N ALA A 95 16.54 11.06 10.31
CA ALA A 95 15.39 11.47 11.10
C ALA A 95 15.72 11.46 12.61
N ILE A 96 16.31 10.39 13.14
CA ILE A 96 16.71 10.30 14.56
C ILE A 96 17.67 11.43 14.93
N ALA A 97 18.71 11.67 14.13
CA ALA A 97 19.65 12.74 14.40
C ALA A 97 19.00 14.13 14.36
N SER A 98 18.08 14.36 13.41
CA SER A 98 17.34 15.62 13.32
C SER A 98 16.41 15.80 14.52
N THR A 99 15.65 14.78 14.90
CA THR A 99 14.74 14.82 16.07
C THR A 99 15.51 15.01 17.38
N LEU A 100 16.65 14.35 17.55
CA LEU A 100 17.50 14.57 18.72
C LEU A 100 18.05 15.99 18.77
N CYS A 101 18.40 16.57 17.62
CA CYS A 101 18.80 17.98 17.55
C CYS A 101 17.65 18.91 17.96
N ILE A 102 16.45 18.73 17.40
CA ILE A 102 15.29 19.58 17.73
C ILE A 102 14.94 19.44 19.21
N GLY A 103 14.90 18.22 19.75
CA GLY A 103 14.61 17.98 21.16
C GLY A 103 15.63 18.58 22.14
N VAL A 104 16.75 19.15 21.66
CA VAL A 104 17.71 19.93 22.46
C VAL A 104 17.53 21.44 22.27
N ILE A 105 17.23 21.89 21.05
CA ILE A 105 17.21 23.33 20.72
C ILE A 105 15.80 23.94 20.68
N ASP A 106 14.78 23.13 20.42
CA ASP A 106 13.36 23.49 20.39
C ASP A 106 12.55 22.51 21.26
N THR A 107 12.78 22.59 22.57
CA THR A 107 12.23 21.67 23.57
C THR A 107 10.73 21.85 23.82
N PHE A 108 10.11 22.88 23.23
CA PHE A 108 8.69 23.15 23.43
C PHE A 108 7.81 22.21 22.61
N ALA A 109 8.26 21.80 21.42
CA ALA A 109 7.50 20.94 20.51
C ALA A 109 7.89 19.45 20.59
N THR A 110 9.11 19.15 21.02
CA THR A 110 9.66 17.79 21.05
C THR A 110 10.69 17.63 22.18
N GLY A 111 10.83 16.40 22.71
CA GLY A 111 11.90 16.07 23.64
C GLY A 111 12.11 14.57 23.82
N ILE A 112 13.02 14.20 24.73
CA ILE A 112 13.30 12.78 25.05
C ILE A 112 12.04 12.04 25.55
N GLY A 113 11.09 12.78 26.16
CA GLY A 113 9.83 12.23 26.65
C GLY A 113 8.71 12.11 25.62
N GLY A 114 8.96 12.51 24.36
CA GLY A 114 7.91 12.81 23.37
C GLY A 114 7.86 14.29 23.10
#